data_AF-A0A9P9ZGF2-F1
#
_entry.id   AF-A0A9P9ZGF2-F1
#
_cell.length_a   1.000
_cell.length_b   1.000
_cell.length_c   1.000
_cell.angle_alpha   90.00
_cell.angle_beta   90.00
_cell.angle_gamma   90.00
#
_symmetry.space_group_name_H-M   'P 1'
#
loop_
_entity.id
_entity.type
_entity.pdbx_description
1 polymer ?
#
loop_
_entity_poly.entity_id
_entity_poly.type
_entity_poly.pdbx_seq_one_letter_code
_entity_poly.pdbx_strand_id
1 'polypeptide(L)'
;MLYSTFVSAAVLALLQVPIVGAIPTIHVADKSALRSSSPNGPKPVAGYGIEDITWEISTGPGTAVNITGTVQQVMQYVLENNITLNKSVDASSPSMRPEARQIDLREVQCLNSIDDAKVEAKVPYIKIGIKYLRGVPGKPANGPGPGNCGRVSCWGESAIYWCNDNAETKELESYSSIADGAQAVLDGCPNVFDVELGFFWTMGRAVMNDGWSVLVREPYDGSCPGP
;
A
#
# COMPACT_ATOMS: atom_id res chain seq x y z
N MET A 1 -36.05 44.71 -53.38
CA MET A 1 -36.16 43.26 -53.65
C MET A 1 -34.75 42.75 -53.92
N LEU A 2 -34.12 41.80 -53.24
CA LEU A 2 -34.35 40.99 -52.03
C LEU A 2 -32.95 40.35 -51.82
N TYR A 3 -32.42 40.40 -50.58
CA TYR A 3 -31.66 39.37 -49.84
C TYR A 3 -30.57 38.52 -50.58
N SER A 4 -29.41 38.15 -50.04
CA SER A 4 -28.94 37.99 -48.67
C SER A 4 -27.42 37.73 -48.72
N THR A 5 -26.69 38.25 -47.74
CA THR A 5 -25.27 37.97 -47.49
C THR A 5 -25.11 36.62 -46.77
N PHE A 6 -24.26 35.72 -47.27
CA PHE A 6 -23.76 34.58 -46.49
C PHE A 6 -22.25 34.72 -46.26
N VAL A 7 -21.91 35.31 -45.12
CA VAL A 7 -20.57 35.24 -44.54
C VAL A 7 -20.46 33.86 -43.89
N SER A 8 -19.66 32.98 -44.49
CA SER A 8 -19.39 31.65 -43.94
C SER A 8 -18.39 31.81 -42.78
N ALA A 9 -18.90 32.05 -41.58
CA ALA A 9 -18.13 31.95 -40.35
C ALA A 9 -17.89 30.45 -40.07
N ALA A 10 -16.74 29.94 -40.50
CA ALA A 10 -16.22 28.68 -39.97
C ALA A 10 -15.88 28.91 -38.49
N VAL A 11 -16.77 28.47 -37.61
CA VAL A 11 -16.51 28.39 -36.17
C VAL A 11 -15.48 27.28 -35.98
N LEU A 12 -14.21 27.67 -35.90
CA LEU A 12 -13.12 26.80 -35.48
C LEU A 12 -13.33 26.50 -33.99
N ALA A 13 -14.12 25.47 -33.68
CA ALA A 13 -14.22 24.93 -32.34
C ALA A 13 -12.88 24.27 -32.01
N LEU A 14 -11.95 25.06 -31.47
CA LEU A 14 -10.76 24.55 -30.79
C LEU A 14 -11.28 23.75 -29.60
N LEU A 15 -11.31 22.41 -29.76
CA LEU A 15 -11.36 21.47 -28.65
C LEU A 15 -10.13 21.76 -27.78
N GLN A 16 -10.29 22.64 -26.80
CA GLN A 16 -9.37 22.73 -25.68
C GLN A 16 -9.55 21.43 -24.92
N VAL A 17 -8.75 20.43 -25.24
CA VAL A 17 -8.51 19.32 -24.33
C VAL A 17 -8.02 19.98 -23.05
N PRO A 18 -8.74 19.89 -21.92
CA PRO A 18 -8.19 20.36 -20.67
C PRO A 18 -6.93 19.54 -20.46
N ILE A 19 -5.77 20.20 -20.47
CA ILE A 19 -4.53 19.60 -20.00
C ILE A 19 -4.76 19.44 -18.49
N VAL A 20 -5.41 18.34 -18.12
CA VAL A 20 -5.32 17.82 -16.76
C VAL A 20 -3.85 17.49 -16.61
N GLY A 21 -3.10 18.38 -15.97
CA GLY A 21 -1.68 18.18 -15.73
C GLY A 21 -1.52 16.82 -15.07
N ALA A 22 -0.83 15.90 -15.73
CA ALA A 22 -0.58 14.58 -15.17
C ALA A 22 0.16 14.76 -13.83
N ILE A 23 -0.33 14.13 -12.77
CA ILE A 23 0.36 14.10 -11.49
C ILE A 23 1.73 13.47 -11.73
N PRO A 24 2.85 14.13 -11.37
CA PRO A 24 4.17 13.57 -11.58
C PRO A 24 4.33 12.29 -10.76
N THR A 25 4.72 11.21 -11.44
CA THR A 25 5.06 9.93 -10.82
C THR A 25 6.55 9.88 -10.52
N ILE A 26 6.88 9.68 -9.25
CA ILE A 26 8.22 9.45 -8.73
C ILE A 26 8.32 7.96 -8.39
N HIS A 27 9.08 7.23 -9.18
CA HIS A 27 9.57 5.94 -8.75
C HIS A 27 10.74 6.18 -7.82
N VAL A 28 10.58 5.90 -6.53
CA VAL A 28 11.73 5.87 -5.61
C VAL A 28 12.46 4.58 -5.95
N ALA A 29 13.38 4.69 -6.90
CA ALA A 29 14.13 3.56 -7.42
C ALA A 29 14.86 2.87 -6.27
N ASP A 30 14.58 1.58 -6.11
CA ASP A 30 15.55 0.69 -5.51
C ASP A 30 16.83 0.75 -6.37
N LYS A 31 17.99 0.91 -5.75
CA LYS A 31 19.27 0.72 -6.46
C LYS A 31 19.44 -0.72 -6.95
N SER A 32 18.54 -1.63 -6.57
CA SER A 32 18.42 -2.96 -7.14
C SER A 32 17.53 -2.96 -8.40
N ALA A 33 18.16 -2.67 -9.54
CA ALA A 33 17.60 -3.08 -10.82
C ALA A 33 17.73 -4.61 -10.97
N LEU A 34 16.75 -5.40 -10.50
CA LEU A 34 16.30 -6.62 -11.17
C LEU A 34 15.04 -7.18 -10.49
N ARG A 35 13.95 -7.28 -11.26
CA ARG A 35 12.90 -8.29 -11.02
C ARG A 35 13.55 -9.66 -11.12
N SER A 36 14.10 -10.17 -10.03
CA SER A 36 14.54 -11.55 -9.92
C SER A 36 14.02 -12.07 -8.59
N SER A 37 12.97 -12.87 -8.64
CA SER A 37 12.71 -13.84 -7.58
C SER A 37 14.03 -14.52 -7.26
N SER A 38 14.57 -14.30 -6.06
CA SER A 38 15.75 -15.01 -5.60
C SER A 38 15.52 -16.51 -5.82
N PRO A 39 16.43 -17.26 -6.49
CA PRO A 39 16.25 -18.69 -6.72
C PRO A 39 16.06 -19.48 -5.42
N ASN A 40 16.53 -18.91 -4.31
CA ASN A 40 16.48 -19.47 -2.96
C ASN A 40 15.58 -18.66 -2.02
N GLY A 41 14.91 -17.61 -2.51
CA GLY A 41 13.93 -16.84 -1.75
C GLY A 41 12.64 -17.63 -1.62
N PRO A 42 11.85 -17.42 -0.56
CA PRO A 42 10.60 -18.13 -0.43
C PRO A 42 9.68 -17.67 -1.57
N LYS A 43 9.13 -18.62 -2.32
CA LYS A 43 8.35 -18.34 -3.54
C LYS A 43 7.16 -17.43 -3.21
N PRO A 44 6.75 -16.55 -4.14
CA PRO A 44 5.45 -15.88 -4.09
C PRO A 44 4.36 -16.89 -3.71
N VAL A 45 3.38 -16.49 -2.87
CA VAL A 45 2.21 -17.35 -2.61
C VAL A 45 1.67 -17.78 -3.97
N ALA A 46 1.53 -19.10 -4.16
CA ALA A 46 1.19 -19.66 -5.46
C ALA A 46 -0.09 -18.99 -6.01
N GLY A 47 0.04 -18.33 -7.16
CA GLY A 47 -1.05 -17.58 -7.80
C GLY A 47 -1.04 -16.07 -7.58
N TYR A 48 -0.07 -15.50 -6.85
CA TYR A 48 0.01 -14.05 -6.62
C TYR A 48 1.16 -13.37 -7.37
N GLY A 49 0.87 -12.22 -8.00
CA GLY A 49 1.86 -11.26 -8.49
C GLY A 49 2.21 -10.25 -7.40
N ILE A 50 3.49 -9.83 -7.32
CA ILE A 50 3.91 -8.72 -6.45
C ILE A 50 4.13 -7.48 -7.31
N GLU A 51 3.32 -6.47 -7.11
CA GLU A 51 3.40 -5.17 -7.78
C GLU A 51 3.74 -4.06 -6.78
N ASP A 52 4.37 -2.99 -7.25
CA ASP A 52 4.63 -1.85 -6.39
C ASP A 52 3.36 -1.01 -6.26
N ILE A 53 2.96 -0.70 -5.02
CA ILE A 53 1.84 0.19 -4.77
C ILE A 53 2.26 1.63 -5.08
N THR A 54 1.37 2.38 -5.72
CA THR A 54 1.55 3.81 -5.96
C THR A 54 0.75 4.61 -4.92
N TRP A 55 1.42 5.59 -4.34
CA TRP A 55 1.00 6.39 -3.22
C TRP A 55 0.79 7.83 -3.68
N GLU A 56 -0.44 8.32 -3.59
CA GLU A 56 -0.71 9.74 -3.84
C GLU A 56 -0.45 10.56 -2.58
N ILE A 57 0.58 11.41 -2.60
CA ILE A 57 0.98 12.27 -1.49
C ILE A 57 0.75 13.73 -1.87
N SER A 58 -0.05 14.45 -1.06
CA SER A 58 -0.20 15.90 -1.21
C SER A 58 1.00 16.64 -0.62
N THR A 59 1.63 17.51 -1.42
CA THR A 59 2.87 18.23 -1.08
C THR A 59 2.66 19.71 -0.72
N GLY A 60 1.42 20.20 -0.72
CA GLY A 60 1.12 21.62 -0.52
C GLY A 60 -0.12 22.07 -1.30
N PRO A 61 -0.34 23.38 -1.54
CA PRO A 61 -1.61 23.92 -2.04
C PRO A 61 -1.95 23.40 -3.45
N GLY A 62 -2.66 22.27 -3.49
CA GLY A 62 -3.19 21.64 -4.69
C GLY A 62 -2.21 20.73 -5.46
N THR A 63 -0.98 20.52 -4.97
CA THR A 63 -0.01 19.65 -5.65
C THR A 63 -0.01 18.26 -5.02
N ALA A 64 -0.22 17.24 -5.85
CA ALA A 64 -0.04 15.84 -5.49
C ALA A 64 1.17 15.27 -6.25
N VAL A 65 1.78 14.24 -5.68
CA VAL A 65 2.86 13.46 -6.29
C VAL A 65 2.55 11.99 -6.09
N ASN A 66 2.71 11.19 -7.13
CA ASN A 66 2.57 9.74 -7.06
C ASN A 66 3.93 9.14 -6.73
N ILE A 67 4.09 8.49 -5.58
CA ILE A 67 5.31 7.80 -5.19
C ILE A 67 5.07 6.31 -5.38
N THR A 68 5.93 5.56 -6.04
CA THR A 68 5.79 4.09 -6.15
C THR A 68 6.79 3.41 -5.23
N GLY A 69 6.33 2.48 -4.38
CA GLY A 69 7.21 1.71 -3.48
C GLY A 69 6.56 1.33 -2.14
N THR A 70 7.37 1.29 -1.08
CA THR A 70 6.96 0.98 0.30
C THR A 70 6.69 2.24 1.12
N VAL A 71 5.97 2.09 2.23
CA VAL A 71 5.71 3.21 3.14
C VAL A 71 6.99 3.81 3.73
N GLN A 72 8.05 3.01 3.91
CA GLN A 72 9.36 3.51 4.34
C GLN A 72 9.94 4.50 3.33
N GLN A 73 9.91 4.16 2.04
CA GLN A 73 10.37 5.02 0.95
C GLN A 73 9.53 6.29 0.83
N VAL A 74 8.20 6.18 1.03
CA VAL A 74 7.31 7.35 1.08
C VAL A 74 7.69 8.28 2.24
N MET A 75 7.89 7.73 3.44
CA MET A 75 8.28 8.53 4.60
C MET A 75 9.65 9.17 4.43
N GLN A 76 10.60 8.49 3.80
CA GLN A 76 11.90 9.05 3.45
C GLN A 76 11.76 10.24 2.49
N TYR A 77 11.00 10.09 1.42
CA TYR A 77 10.74 11.18 0.47
C TYR A 77 10.07 12.39 1.15
N VAL A 78 9.10 12.14 2.03
CA VAL A 78 8.41 13.19 2.80
C VAL A 78 9.40 13.97 3.66
N LEU A 79 10.31 13.29 4.34
CA LEU A 79 11.34 13.91 5.20
C LEU A 79 12.37 14.70 4.37
N GLU A 80 12.91 14.10 3.31
CA GLU A 80 13.94 14.72 2.46
C GLU A 80 13.44 16.00 1.76
N ASN A 81 12.13 16.08 1.50
CA ASN A 81 11.51 17.22 0.82
C ASN A 81 10.76 18.17 1.77
N ASN A 82 10.85 17.98 3.10
CA ASN A 82 10.14 18.79 4.11
C ASN A 82 8.63 18.90 3.86
N ILE A 83 7.98 17.80 3.47
CA ILE A 83 6.54 17.76 3.18
C ILE A 83 5.74 17.61 4.48
N THR A 84 4.73 18.44 4.66
CA THR A 84 3.76 18.31 5.77
C THR A 84 2.62 17.39 5.35
N LEU A 85 2.53 16.21 5.98
CA LEU A 85 1.40 15.31 5.78
C LEU A 85 0.17 15.82 6.52
N ASN A 86 -0.75 16.44 5.79
CA ASN A 86 -2.07 16.77 6.30
C ASN A 86 -2.89 15.48 6.38
N LYS A 87 -2.96 14.86 7.56
CA LYS A 87 -3.96 13.82 7.82
C LYS A 87 -5.32 14.47 7.54
N SER A 88 -6.02 14.07 6.48
CA SER A 88 -7.31 14.66 6.13
C SER A 88 -8.25 14.55 7.33
N VAL A 89 -8.47 15.70 7.97
CA VAL A 89 -9.24 15.84 9.20
C VAL A 89 -10.71 15.95 8.80
N ASP A 90 -11.40 14.82 8.67
CA ASP A 90 -12.83 14.77 8.97
C ASP A 90 -13.01 14.57 10.50
N ALA A 91 -12.39 15.45 11.28
CA ALA A 91 -12.57 15.53 12.74
C ALA A 91 -13.45 16.72 13.16
N SER A 92 -14.27 17.23 12.24
CA SER A 92 -15.18 18.36 12.49
C SER A 92 -16.66 17.97 12.59
N SER A 93 -17.01 16.67 12.63
CA SER A 93 -18.37 16.25 13.01
C SER A 93 -18.41 15.87 14.49
N PRO A 94 -19.00 16.69 15.38
CA PRO A 94 -19.21 16.32 16.77
C PRO A 94 -20.46 15.45 16.87
N SER A 95 -20.36 14.17 16.51
CA SER A 95 -21.32 13.15 16.92
C SER A 95 -20.68 11.77 16.82
N MET A 96 -20.73 11.05 17.94
CA MET A 96 -20.13 9.74 18.22
C MET A 96 -18.60 9.74 18.31
N ARG A 97 -18.08 9.24 19.44
CA ARG A 97 -16.75 8.65 19.51
C ARG A 97 -16.58 7.82 18.23
N PRO A 98 -15.48 7.94 17.46
CA PRO A 98 -15.24 6.97 16.41
C PRO A 98 -15.05 5.64 17.14
N GLU A 99 -16.12 4.85 17.18
CA GLU A 99 -16.05 3.40 17.29
C GLU A 99 -14.91 3.03 16.35
N ALA A 100 -13.84 2.44 16.91
CA ALA A 100 -12.62 2.16 16.16
C ALA A 100 -13.07 1.55 14.83
N ARG A 101 -12.74 2.21 13.72
CA ARG A 101 -13.28 1.87 12.40
C ARG A 101 -12.82 0.45 12.08
N GLN A 102 -13.65 -0.52 12.45
CA GLN A 102 -13.25 -1.91 12.52
C GLN A 102 -13.23 -2.42 11.09
N ILE A 103 -12.07 -2.91 10.64
CA ILE A 103 -11.98 -3.64 9.38
C ILE A 103 -13.00 -4.78 9.35
N ASP A 104 -13.63 -5.03 8.20
CA ASP A 104 -14.60 -6.12 8.02
C ASP A 104 -13.86 -7.47 7.87
N LEU A 105 -13.24 -7.88 8.98
CA LEU A 105 -12.39 -9.06 9.09
C LEU A 105 -13.24 -10.33 9.06
N ARG A 106 -12.97 -11.20 8.08
CA ARG A 106 -13.56 -12.54 8.01
C ARG A 106 -12.84 -13.51 8.92
N GLU A 107 -11.52 -13.58 8.78
CA GLU A 107 -10.68 -14.53 9.51
C GLU A 107 -9.22 -14.07 9.59
N VAL A 108 -8.52 -14.60 10.58
CA VAL A 108 -7.06 -14.52 10.67
C VAL A 108 -6.51 -15.94 10.49
N GLN A 109 -5.79 -16.14 9.40
CA GLN A 109 -5.10 -17.39 9.09
C GLN A 109 -3.68 -17.31 9.64
N CYS A 110 -3.42 -18.00 10.73
CA CYS A 110 -2.07 -18.13 11.25
C CYS A 110 -1.33 -19.18 10.44
N LEU A 111 -0.26 -18.74 9.78
CA LEU A 111 0.51 -19.59 8.90
C LEU A 111 1.63 -20.21 9.73
N ASN A 112 1.72 -21.53 9.68
CA ASN A 112 2.80 -22.25 10.33
C ASN A 112 3.90 -22.48 9.29
N SER A 113 5.16 -22.34 9.70
CA SER A 113 6.30 -22.80 8.91
C SER A 113 6.26 -24.34 8.86
N ILE A 114 5.61 -24.89 7.83
CA ILE A 114 5.52 -26.35 7.62
C ILE A 114 6.83 -26.90 7.04
N ASP A 115 7.65 -26.05 6.42
CA ASP A 115 8.96 -26.40 5.86
C ASP A 115 10.08 -25.57 6.52
N ASP A 116 11.30 -26.11 6.55
CA ASP A 116 12.53 -25.57 7.18
C ASP A 116 12.94 -24.13 6.78
N ALA A 117 12.16 -23.45 5.94
CA ALA A 117 12.29 -22.02 5.71
C ALA A 117 11.44 -21.26 6.73
N LYS A 118 12.07 -20.78 7.81
CA LYS A 118 11.51 -19.79 8.75
C LYS A 118 11.18 -18.50 8.00
N VAL A 119 9.98 -18.43 7.45
CA VAL A 119 9.49 -17.28 6.66
C VAL A 119 8.70 -16.28 7.50
N GLU A 120 8.92 -16.26 8.81
CA GLU A 120 8.26 -15.33 9.72
C GLU A 120 8.84 -13.91 9.63
N ALA A 121 8.02 -12.91 9.96
CA ALA A 121 8.46 -11.54 10.10
C ALA A 121 8.80 -11.21 11.56
N LYS A 122 9.81 -10.36 11.76
CA LYS A 122 10.15 -9.73 13.04
C LYS A 122 9.02 -8.79 13.45
N VAL A 123 8.34 -9.10 14.55
CA VAL A 123 7.24 -8.30 15.12
C VAL A 123 7.62 -6.83 15.32
N PRO A 124 8.82 -6.46 15.80
CA PRO A 124 9.21 -5.05 15.93
C PRO A 124 9.16 -4.28 14.60
N TYR A 125 9.56 -4.89 13.49
CA TYR A 125 9.58 -4.24 12.17
C TYR A 125 8.18 -4.14 11.56
N ILE A 126 7.31 -5.13 11.79
CA ILE A 126 5.90 -5.04 11.42
C ILE A 126 5.21 -3.90 12.19
N LYS A 127 5.50 -3.72 13.48
CA LYS A 127 4.99 -2.58 14.26
C LYS A 127 5.41 -1.22 13.70
N ILE A 128 6.64 -1.09 13.19
CA ILE A 128 7.10 0.12 12.50
C ILE A 128 6.29 0.35 11.22
N GLY A 129 6.11 -0.69 10.40
CA GLY A 129 5.28 -0.63 9.20
C GLY A 129 3.84 -0.18 9.48
N ILE A 130 3.19 -0.78 10.49
CA ILE A 130 1.85 -0.39 10.97
C ILE A 130 1.82 1.09 11.36
N LYS A 131 2.83 1.56 12.10
CA LYS A 131 2.92 2.96 12.53
C LYS A 131 3.01 3.92 11.34
N TYR A 132 3.84 3.60 10.34
CA TYR A 132 3.99 4.43 9.15
C TYR A 132 2.72 4.43 8.28
N LEU A 133 2.11 3.26 8.06
CA LEU A 133 0.84 3.16 7.33
C LEU A 133 -0.28 3.99 7.95
N ARG A 134 -0.34 4.07 9.29
CA ARG A 134 -1.30 4.92 10.01
C ARG A 134 -1.00 6.43 9.91
N GLY A 135 0.23 6.79 9.54
CA GLY A 135 0.72 8.16 9.45
C GLY A 135 0.58 8.78 8.06
N VAL A 136 0.37 7.98 7.01
CA VAL A 136 0.27 8.44 5.63
C VAL A 136 -1.20 8.63 5.23
N PRO A 137 -1.61 9.82 4.75
CA PRO A 137 -2.96 10.06 4.24
C PRO A 137 -3.15 9.44 2.84
N GLY A 138 -4.40 9.40 2.37
CA GLY A 138 -4.74 8.95 1.03
C GLY A 138 -5.49 7.61 1.00
N LYS A 139 -5.95 7.25 -0.19
CA LYS A 139 -6.75 6.06 -0.47
C LYS A 139 -5.97 5.13 -1.38
N PRO A 140 -5.44 4.00 -0.88
CA PRO A 140 -4.68 3.10 -1.73
C PRO A 140 -5.59 2.34 -2.68
N ALA A 141 -5.10 2.12 -3.91
CA ALA A 141 -5.74 1.30 -4.93
C ALA A 141 -4.80 0.17 -5.39
N ASN A 142 -5.34 -1.02 -5.65
CA ASN A 142 -4.58 -2.18 -6.14
C ASN A 142 -5.43 -3.07 -7.05
N GLY A 143 -4.84 -3.65 -8.09
CA GLY A 143 -5.49 -4.56 -9.02
C GLY A 143 -5.79 -3.96 -10.40
N PRO A 144 -6.46 -4.73 -11.28
CA PRO A 144 -7.32 -5.87 -10.96
C PRO A 144 -6.58 -7.12 -10.45
N GLY A 145 -7.26 -7.92 -9.63
CA GLY A 145 -6.85 -9.27 -9.26
C GLY A 145 -7.55 -10.34 -10.13
N PRO A 146 -7.73 -11.58 -9.65
CA PRO A 146 -7.33 -12.09 -8.33
C PRO A 146 -5.81 -12.28 -8.22
N GLY A 147 -5.28 -12.24 -7.00
CA GLY A 147 -3.88 -12.56 -6.78
C GLY A 147 -2.92 -11.37 -6.89
N ASN A 148 -3.40 -10.13 -6.96
CA ASN A 148 -2.50 -8.99 -7.06
C ASN A 148 -2.13 -8.49 -5.65
N CYS A 149 -0.90 -8.71 -5.21
CA CYS A 149 -0.39 -8.16 -3.97
C CYS A 149 0.56 -7.01 -4.23
N GLY A 150 0.54 -6.00 -3.36
CA GLY A 150 1.61 -5.03 -3.28
C GLY A 150 2.33 -5.02 -1.95
N ARG A 151 3.65 -4.86 -2.01
CA ARG A 151 4.52 -4.76 -0.83
C ARG A 151 4.43 -3.35 -0.25
N VAL A 152 3.56 -3.16 0.74
CA VAL A 152 3.27 -1.83 1.30
C VAL A 152 4.24 -1.40 2.40
N SER A 153 4.91 -2.35 3.04
CA SER A 153 5.95 -2.08 4.03
C SER A 153 7.02 -3.16 3.92
N CYS A 154 8.29 -2.73 4.03
CA CYS A 154 9.43 -3.64 4.00
C CYS A 154 10.53 -3.07 4.90
N TRP A 155 10.99 -3.84 5.89
CA TRP A 155 12.18 -3.52 6.67
C TRP A 155 12.89 -4.79 7.12
N GLY A 156 14.18 -4.94 6.79
CA GLY A 156 14.95 -6.14 7.13
C GLY A 156 14.30 -7.41 6.57
N GLU A 157 14.05 -8.39 7.43
CA GLU A 157 13.39 -9.67 7.07
C GLU A 157 11.88 -9.60 7.36
N SER A 158 11.22 -8.48 7.09
CA SER A 158 9.83 -8.27 7.50
C SER A 158 9.06 -7.40 6.52
N ALA A 159 7.99 -7.97 5.97
CA ALA A 159 7.14 -7.28 5.02
C ALA A 159 5.66 -7.38 5.39
N ILE A 160 4.93 -6.34 4.99
CA ILE A 160 3.47 -6.31 4.97
C ILE A 160 3.07 -6.24 3.50
N TYR A 161 2.25 -7.19 3.07
CA TYR A 161 1.66 -7.21 1.74
C TYR A 161 0.17 -6.94 1.83
N TRP A 162 -0.34 -6.12 0.91
CA TRP A 162 -1.77 -5.92 0.71
C TRP A 162 -2.19 -6.57 -0.59
N CYS A 163 -3.11 -7.54 -0.50
CA CYS A 163 -3.52 -8.36 -1.64
C CYS A 163 -4.98 -8.11 -2.00
N ASN A 164 -5.23 -7.87 -3.28
CA ASN A 164 -6.55 -7.81 -3.87
C ASN A 164 -6.91 -9.15 -4.51
N ASP A 165 -7.95 -9.79 -3.98
CA ASP A 165 -8.48 -11.06 -4.46
C ASP A 165 -9.72 -10.86 -5.36
N ASN A 166 -10.17 -9.62 -5.56
CA ASN A 166 -11.27 -9.29 -6.47
C ASN A 166 -10.78 -9.22 -7.93
N ALA A 167 -11.68 -9.47 -8.88
CA ALA A 167 -11.41 -9.31 -10.31
C ALA A 167 -11.28 -7.84 -10.76
N GLU A 168 -11.70 -6.90 -9.92
CA GLU A 168 -11.67 -5.46 -10.18
C GLU A 168 -10.63 -4.76 -9.30
N THR A 169 -10.22 -3.55 -9.67
CA THR A 169 -9.37 -2.71 -8.83
C THR A 169 -10.07 -2.41 -7.51
N LYS A 170 -9.36 -2.63 -6.40
CA LYS A 170 -9.84 -2.37 -5.04
C LYS A 170 -9.23 -1.09 -4.52
N GLU A 171 -10.07 -0.13 -4.15
CA GLU A 171 -9.69 1.06 -3.39
C GLU A 171 -10.08 0.87 -1.92
N LEU A 172 -9.21 1.29 -0.99
CA LEU A 172 -9.53 1.34 0.44
C LEU A 172 -9.70 2.79 0.91
N GLU A 173 -10.49 2.97 1.96
CA GLU A 173 -10.71 4.29 2.57
C GLU A 173 -9.43 4.93 3.13
N SER A 174 -8.45 4.12 3.54
CA SER A 174 -7.14 4.62 3.97
C SER A 174 -6.08 3.52 4.05
N TYR A 175 -4.81 3.92 4.09
CA TYR A 175 -3.70 3.04 4.50
C TYR A 175 -3.84 2.47 5.91
N SER A 176 -4.63 3.10 6.78
CA SER A 176 -4.90 2.57 8.12
C SER A 176 -5.68 1.25 8.06
N SER A 177 -6.51 1.03 7.03
CA SER A 177 -7.20 -0.26 6.84
C SER A 177 -6.20 -1.41 6.64
N ILE A 178 -5.10 -1.17 5.92
CA ILE A 178 -4.02 -2.15 5.74
C ILE A 178 -3.27 -2.36 7.06
N ALA A 179 -3.00 -1.27 7.78
CA ALA A 179 -2.36 -1.32 9.10
C ALA A 179 -3.17 -2.14 10.12
N ASP A 180 -4.50 -2.01 10.10
CA ASP A 180 -5.40 -2.74 10.98
C ASP A 180 -5.46 -4.23 10.61
N GLY A 181 -5.35 -4.58 9.32
CA GLY A 181 -5.17 -5.96 8.89
C GLY A 181 -3.86 -6.58 9.40
N ALA A 182 -2.75 -5.84 9.32
CA ALA A 182 -1.48 -6.29 9.88
C ALA A 182 -1.53 -6.40 11.42
N GLN A 183 -2.21 -5.48 12.09
CA GLN A 183 -2.44 -5.54 13.53
C GLN A 183 -3.27 -6.77 13.92
N ALA A 184 -4.31 -7.11 13.16
CA ALA A 184 -5.11 -8.32 13.39
C ALA A 184 -4.27 -9.60 13.31
N VAL A 185 -3.25 -9.66 12.45
CA VAL A 185 -2.29 -10.77 12.44
C VAL A 185 -1.43 -10.79 13.71
N LEU A 186 -0.88 -9.64 14.13
CA LEU A 186 -0.07 -9.57 15.36
C LEU A 186 -0.86 -9.97 16.62
N ASP A 187 -2.15 -9.63 16.65
CA ASP A 187 -3.03 -9.89 17.79
C ASP A 187 -3.58 -11.32 17.78
N GLY A 188 -3.83 -11.88 16.59
CA GLY A 188 -4.45 -13.19 16.41
C GLY A 188 -3.47 -14.36 16.33
N CYS A 189 -2.24 -14.13 15.86
CA CYS A 189 -1.29 -15.21 15.60
C CYS A 189 -0.23 -15.39 16.68
N PRO A 190 0.22 -16.65 16.90
CA PRO A 190 1.29 -16.92 17.85
C PRO A 190 2.55 -16.13 17.53
N ASN A 191 3.22 -15.69 18.59
CA ASN A 191 4.53 -15.06 18.53
C ASN A 191 5.59 -16.08 18.95
N VAL A 192 6.58 -16.32 18.11
CA VAL A 192 7.73 -17.18 18.44
C VAL A 192 8.84 -16.29 18.98
N PHE A 193 9.20 -16.46 20.25
CA PHE A 193 10.29 -15.68 20.86
C PHE A 193 11.64 -16.23 20.43
N ASP A 194 12.47 -15.37 19.88
CA ASP A 194 13.87 -15.64 19.58
C ASP A 194 14.73 -15.26 20.77
N VAL A 195 15.26 -16.27 21.46
CA VAL A 195 16.09 -16.07 22.65
C VAL A 195 17.45 -15.45 22.32
N GLU A 196 17.97 -15.66 21.11
CA GLU A 196 19.29 -15.17 20.70
C GLU A 196 19.20 -13.69 20.30
N LEU A 197 18.15 -13.34 19.55
CA LEU A 197 18.00 -12.00 19.01
C LEU A 197 17.11 -11.08 19.88
N GLY A 198 16.41 -11.63 20.87
CA GLY A 198 15.65 -10.87 21.86
C GLY A 198 14.35 -10.25 21.34
N PHE A 199 13.74 -10.83 20.31
CA PHE A 199 12.48 -10.35 19.74
C PHE A 199 11.56 -11.49 19.28
N PHE A 200 10.32 -11.13 18.93
CA PHE A 200 9.31 -12.06 18.48
C PHE A 200 9.21 -12.12 16.96
N TRP A 201 8.86 -13.29 16.46
CA TRP A 201 8.53 -13.58 15.08
C TRP A 201 7.05 -13.94 14.94
N THR A 202 6.43 -13.61 13.81
CA THR A 202 5.07 -14.03 13.50
C THR A 202 4.84 -14.11 12.00
N MET A 203 3.84 -14.90 11.60
CA MET A 203 3.38 -15.01 10.22
C MET A 203 1.88 -15.23 10.21
N GLY A 204 1.19 -14.58 9.28
CA GLY A 204 -0.23 -14.78 9.13
C GLY A 204 -0.86 -13.91 8.06
N ARG A 205 -2.11 -14.22 7.75
CA ARG A 205 -2.93 -13.50 6.79
C ARG A 205 -4.26 -13.10 7.43
N ALA A 206 -4.54 -11.80 7.50
CA ALA A 206 -5.86 -11.29 7.82
C ALA A 206 -6.67 -11.20 6.54
N VAL A 207 -7.82 -11.86 6.48
CA VAL A 207 -8.67 -11.92 5.29
C VAL A 207 -9.97 -11.16 5.55
N MET A 208 -10.30 -10.21 4.69
CA MET A 208 -11.50 -9.37 4.81
C MET A 208 -12.64 -9.92 3.95
N ASN A 209 -13.88 -9.68 4.38
CA ASN A 209 -15.08 -10.23 3.75
C ASN A 209 -15.24 -9.81 2.28
N ASP A 210 -14.79 -8.62 1.94
CA ASP A 210 -14.93 -7.96 0.64
C ASP A 210 -13.73 -8.17 -0.30
N GLY A 211 -13.08 -9.34 -0.21
CA GLY A 211 -12.18 -9.87 -1.25
C GLY A 211 -10.78 -9.26 -1.27
N TRP A 212 -10.24 -8.87 -0.12
CA TRP A 212 -8.85 -8.48 0.02
C TRP A 212 -8.26 -9.00 1.33
N SER A 213 -6.95 -8.90 1.47
CA SER A 213 -6.25 -9.41 2.63
C SER A 213 -4.93 -8.70 2.91
N VAL A 214 -4.42 -8.89 4.13
CA VAL A 214 -3.09 -8.44 4.55
C VAL A 214 -2.27 -9.65 4.97
N LEU A 215 -1.10 -9.80 4.37
CA LEU A 215 -0.16 -10.88 4.65
C LEU A 215 1.09 -10.32 5.33
N VAL A 216 1.43 -10.89 6.49
CA VAL A 216 2.64 -10.58 7.26
C VAL A 216 3.57 -11.78 7.20
N ARG A 217 4.80 -11.58 6.70
CA ARG A 217 5.84 -12.61 6.55
C ARG A 217 7.20 -11.99 6.21
N GLU A 218 8.24 -12.80 6.16
CA GLU A 218 9.51 -12.45 5.51
C GLU A 218 9.28 -12.10 4.03
N PRO A 219 9.97 -11.09 3.47
CA PRO A 219 9.79 -10.74 2.06
C PRO A 219 10.18 -11.87 1.08
N TYR A 220 9.51 -11.96 -0.07
CA TYR A 220 9.73 -13.03 -1.06
C TYR A 220 11.13 -13.01 -1.71
N ASP A 221 11.78 -11.84 -1.76
CA ASP A 221 13.15 -11.64 -2.22
C ASP A 221 14.20 -11.88 -1.12
N GLY A 222 13.78 -12.29 0.08
CA GLY A 222 14.62 -12.71 1.21
C GLY A 222 15.11 -11.56 2.11
N SER A 223 15.16 -10.32 1.62
CA SER A 223 15.42 -9.16 2.49
C SER A 223 14.96 -7.86 1.85
N CYS A 224 14.51 -6.92 2.68
CA CYS A 224 14.21 -5.57 2.26
C CYS A 224 15.51 -4.77 2.17
N PRO A 225 15.72 -3.98 1.10
CA PRO A 225 16.77 -2.96 1.13
C PRO A 225 16.48 -2.04 2.33
N GLY A 226 17.51 -1.78 3.13
CA GLY A 226 17.41 -0.79 4.21
C GLY A 226 17.06 0.59 3.64
N PRO A 227 16.58 1.52 4.50
CA PRO A 227 16.40 2.91 4.10
C PRO A 227 17.70 3.56 3.59
#